data_AF-A0A2K1Z2X4-F1
#
_entry.id   AF-A0A2K1Z2X4-F1
#
_cell.length_a   1.000
_cell.length_b   1.000
_cell.length_c   1.000
_cell.angle_alpha   90.00
_cell.angle_beta   90.00
_cell.angle_gamma   90.00
#
_symmetry.space_group_name_H-M   'P 1'
#
loop_
_entity.id
_entity.type
_entity.pdbx_description
1 polymer ?
#
loop_
_entity_poly.entity_id
_entity_poly.type
_entity_poly.pdbx_seq_one_letter_code
_entity_poly.pdbx_strand_id
1 'polypeptide(L)'
;STVPSLKSRCSRFVRIPGPKVPPSYACCQAVKEITVGDLPCLCKLLTPAVQKVISMEKAVCVARTCGLPVPPGTVCGSKSIYYCLEYFTVLINFT
;
A
#
# COMPACT_ATOMS: atom_id res chain seq x y z
N SER A 1 13.08 11.88 3.65
CA SER A 1 13.42 10.80 2.68
C SER A 1 12.69 9.52 3.06
N THR A 2 11.50 9.29 2.51
CA THR A 2 10.48 8.32 3.01
C THR A 2 10.60 6.92 2.36
N VAL A 3 11.30 6.79 1.23
CA VAL A 3 11.32 5.52 0.45
C VAL A 3 12.10 4.38 1.13
N PRO A 4 13.30 4.60 1.70
CA PRO A 4 14.04 3.54 2.37
C PRO A 4 13.31 3.00 3.62
N SER A 5 12.64 3.89 4.37
CA SER A 5 11.86 3.51 5.55
C SER A 5 10.65 2.66 5.18
N LEU A 6 9.93 3.02 4.10
CA LEU A 6 8.82 2.23 3.57
C LEU A 6 9.26 0.84 3.13
N LYS A 7 10.34 0.73 2.35
CA LYS A 7 10.86 -0.57 1.90
C LYS A 7 11.21 -1.45 3.10
N SER A 8 11.95 -0.91 4.06
CA SER A 8 12.40 -1.65 5.25
C SER A 8 11.21 -2.15 6.08
N ARG A 9 10.22 -1.30 6.34
CA ARG A 9 9.14 -1.60 7.29
C ARG A 9 7.93 -2.28 6.65
N CYS A 10 7.67 -2.05 5.37
CA CYS A 10 6.45 -2.51 4.71
C CYS A 10 6.63 -3.64 3.70
N SER A 11 7.87 -3.95 3.24
CA SER A 11 8.09 -4.90 2.13
C SER A 11 7.44 -6.27 2.32
N ARG A 12 7.42 -6.82 3.54
CA ARG A 12 6.78 -8.11 3.83
C ARG A 12 5.26 -8.10 3.58
N PHE A 13 4.60 -6.97 3.79
CA PHE A 13 3.14 -6.85 3.68
C PHE A 13 2.66 -6.64 2.25
N VAL A 14 3.55 -6.17 1.36
CA VAL A 14 3.19 -5.79 -0.02
C VAL A 14 3.73 -6.76 -1.07
N ARG A 15 4.52 -7.77 -0.68
CA ARG A 15 5.07 -8.77 -1.60
C ARG A 15 4.00 -9.69 -2.18
N ILE A 16 4.20 -10.15 -3.42
CA ILE A 16 3.25 -11.06 -4.10
C ILE A 16 3.06 -12.36 -3.30
N PRO A 17 4.12 -13.08 -2.87
CA PRO A 17 3.94 -14.33 -2.12
C PRO A 17 3.22 -14.14 -0.78
N GLY A 18 2.54 -15.20 -0.35
CA GLY A 18 1.87 -15.27 0.95
C GLY A 18 0.51 -14.57 1.00
N PRO A 19 -0.20 -14.67 2.13
CA PRO A 19 -1.51 -14.08 2.30
C PRO A 19 -1.46 -12.55 2.41
N LYS A 20 -2.64 -11.91 2.31
CA LYS A 20 -2.83 -10.53 2.76
C LYS A 20 -2.86 -10.56 4.29
N VAL A 21 -1.99 -9.79 4.94
CA VAL A 21 -1.96 -9.71 6.41
C VAL A 21 -1.89 -8.24 6.85
N PRO A 22 -2.40 -7.90 8.04
CA PRO A 22 -2.40 -6.53 8.52
C PRO A 22 -0.97 -5.98 8.62
N PRO A 23 -0.73 -4.70 8.27
CA PRO A 23 0.58 -4.08 8.43
C PRO A 23 0.96 -3.96 9.91
N SER A 24 2.26 -3.97 10.19
CA SER A 24 2.77 -3.65 11.52
C SER A 24 2.59 -2.17 11.85
N TYR A 25 2.59 -1.85 13.15
CA TYR A 25 2.59 -0.46 13.62
C TYR A 25 3.73 0.36 13.00
N ALA A 26 4.94 -0.20 12.92
CA ALA A 26 6.10 0.47 12.33
C ALA A 26 5.91 0.74 10.83
N CYS A 27 5.27 -0.17 10.08
CA CYS A 27 4.91 0.07 8.69
C CYS A 27 3.90 1.22 8.59
N CYS A 28 2.85 1.22 9.41
CA CYS A 28 1.88 2.31 9.37
C CYS A 28 2.45 3.67 9.77
N GLN A 29 3.42 3.74 10.69
CA GLN A 29 4.11 5.01 10.96
C GLN A 29 4.81 5.55 9.71
N ALA A 30 5.52 4.71 8.95
CA ALA A 30 6.16 5.14 7.70
C ALA A 30 5.13 5.51 6.61
N VAL A 31 3.99 4.83 6.56
CA VAL A 31 2.91 5.16 5.61
C VAL A 31 2.26 6.50 5.95
N LYS A 32 2.10 6.84 7.23
CA LYS A 32 1.52 8.12 7.67
C LYS A 32 2.39 9.33 7.34
N GLU A 33 3.68 9.13 7.08
CA GLU A 33 4.58 10.17 6.58
C GLU A 33 4.35 10.48 5.09
N ILE A 34 3.57 9.65 4.38
CA ILE A 34 3.22 9.86 2.97
C ILE A 34 2.00 10.77 2.89
N THR A 35 2.07 11.78 2.04
CA THR A 35 0.92 12.61 1.65
C THR A 35 0.33 12.14 0.32
N VAL A 36 -0.91 12.54 0.02
CA VAL A 36 -1.52 12.26 -1.31
C VAL A 36 -0.66 12.83 -2.45
N GLY A 37 0.03 13.94 -2.21
CA GLY A 37 0.96 14.56 -3.17
C GLY A 37 2.22 13.75 -3.45
N ASP A 38 2.59 12.81 -2.58
CA ASP A 38 3.75 11.94 -2.76
C ASP A 38 3.44 10.72 -3.63
N LEU A 39 2.15 10.38 -3.81
CA LEU A 39 1.72 9.22 -4.59
C LEU A 39 2.28 9.22 -6.02
N PRO A 40 2.24 10.33 -6.81
CA PRO A 40 2.84 10.36 -8.13
C PRO A 40 4.34 10.08 -8.13
N CYS A 41 5.07 10.54 -7.10
CA CYS A 41 6.50 10.28 -6.96
C CYS A 41 6.77 8.80 -6.64
N LEU A 42 6.02 8.23 -5.70
CA LEU A 42 6.10 6.82 -5.34
C LEU A 42 5.70 5.91 -6.51
N CYS A 43 4.71 6.29 -7.31
CA CYS A 43 4.33 5.53 -8.51
C CYS A 43 5.48 5.40 -9.50
N LYS A 44 6.36 6.40 -9.63
CA LYS A 44 7.54 6.32 -10.54
C LYS A 44 8.53 5.23 -10.14
N LEU A 45 8.51 4.79 -8.89
CA LEU A 45 9.36 3.72 -8.38
C LEU A 45 8.83 2.32 -8.73
N LEU A 46 7.57 2.22 -9.18
CA LEU A 46 6.94 0.96 -9.59
C LEU A 46 7.32 0.60 -11.02
N THR A 47 8.63 0.43 -11.23
CA THR A 47 9.18 -0.09 -12.48
C THR A 47 8.65 -1.50 -12.76
N PRO A 48 8.70 -1.99 -14.01
CA PRO A 48 8.25 -3.34 -14.34
C PRO A 48 8.90 -4.45 -13.50
N ALA A 49 10.16 -4.25 -13.08
CA ALA A 49 10.86 -5.17 -12.19
C ALA A 49 10.24 -5.18 -10.77
N VAL A 50 9.88 -4.00 -10.25
CA VAL A 50 9.23 -3.88 -8.93
C VAL A 50 7.81 -4.44 -8.95
N GLN A 51 7.06 -4.22 -10.04
CA GLN A 51 5.71 -4.77 -10.23
C GLN A 51 5.68 -6.31 -10.31
N LYS A 52 6.81 -6.97 -10.57
CA LYS A 52 6.95 -8.43 -10.51
C LYS A 52 7.14 -8.99 -9.10
N VAL A 53 7.40 -8.13 -8.12
CA VAL A 53 7.63 -8.56 -6.72
C VAL A 53 6.64 -7.96 -5.72
N ILE A 54 6.00 -6.83 -6.06
CA ILE A 54 4.99 -6.16 -5.24
C ILE A 54 3.58 -6.44 -5.79
N SER A 55 2.67 -6.85 -4.91
CA SER A 55 1.24 -6.88 -5.17
C SER A 55 0.66 -5.49 -4.95
N MET A 56 0.15 -4.88 -6.03
CA MET A 56 -0.50 -3.56 -5.97
C MET A 56 -1.73 -3.58 -5.07
N GLU A 57 -2.49 -4.67 -5.08
CA GLU A 57 -3.64 -4.87 -4.21
C GLU A 57 -3.23 -4.83 -2.73
N LYS A 58 -2.16 -5.54 -2.36
CA LYS A 58 -1.63 -5.52 -0.99
C LYS A 58 -1.10 -4.15 -0.60
N ALA A 59 -0.38 -3.48 -1.50
CA ALA A 59 0.13 -2.12 -1.27
C ALA A 59 -1.01 -1.14 -0.95
N VAL A 60 -2.12 -1.24 -1.68
CA VAL A 60 -3.30 -0.40 -1.47
C VAL A 60 -4.03 -0.78 -0.20
N CYS A 61 -4.07 -2.06 0.15
CA CYS A 61 -4.62 -2.48 1.43
C CYS A 61 -3.80 -1.89 2.59
N VAL A 62 -2.47 -2.01 2.57
CA VAL A 62 -1.59 -1.39 3.57
C VAL A 62 -1.81 0.12 3.67
N ALA A 63 -1.86 0.82 2.54
CA ALA A 63 -2.10 2.27 2.51
C ALA A 63 -3.41 2.64 3.20
N ARG A 64 -4.53 2.00 2.81
CA ARG A 64 -5.85 2.28 3.38
C ARG A 64 -5.95 1.87 4.85
N THR A 65 -5.44 0.70 5.24
CA THR A 65 -5.43 0.25 6.63
C THR A 65 -4.66 1.20 7.54
N CYS A 66 -3.57 1.79 7.03
CA CYS A 66 -2.77 2.77 7.78
C CYS A 66 -3.34 4.20 7.75
N GLY A 67 -4.45 4.44 7.03
CA GLY A 67 -5.14 5.73 6.97
C GLY A 67 -4.67 6.66 5.84
N LEU A 68 -3.87 6.18 4.88
CA LEU A 68 -3.52 6.96 3.69
C LEU A 68 -4.69 6.90 2.68
N PRO A 69 -5.33 8.03 2.37
CA PRO A 69 -6.39 8.06 1.36
C PRO A 69 -5.78 7.78 -0.02
N VAL A 70 -6.11 6.63 -0.58
CA VAL A 70 -5.80 6.26 -1.97
C VAL A 70 -7.07 6.42 -2.80
N PRO A 71 -7.19 7.50 -3.61
CA PRO A 71 -8.37 7.75 -4.40
C PRO A 71 -8.73 6.56 -5.30
N PRO A 72 -10.03 6.24 -5.44
CA PRO A 72 -10.52 5.37 -6.50
C PRO A 72 -9.91 5.71 -7.85
N GLY A 73 -9.50 4.70 -8.63
CA GLY A 73 -8.93 4.92 -9.95
C GLY A 73 -7.48 5.47 -9.95
N THR A 74 -6.80 5.53 -8.80
CA THR A 74 -5.37 5.84 -8.77
C THR A 74 -4.61 4.83 -9.62
N VAL A 75 -3.84 5.31 -10.61
CA VAL A 75 -3.01 4.48 -11.48
C VAL A 75 -1.54 4.66 -11.09
N CYS A 76 -0.89 3.59 -10.65
CA CYS A 76 0.56 3.54 -10.54
C CYS A 76 1.12 2.44 -11.45
N GLY A 77 1.89 2.84 -12.46
CA GLY A 77 2.41 1.92 -13.48
C GLY A 77 1.30 1.34 -14.36
N SER A 78 1.53 0.17 -14.94
CA SER A 78 0.64 -0.47 -15.94
C SER A 78 -0.59 -1.21 -15.39
N LYS A 79 -0.78 -1.28 -14.06
CA LYS A 79 -1.91 -2.02 -13.45
C LYS A 79 -2.88 -1.06 -12.75
N SER A 80 -4.13 -1.07 -13.20
CA SER A 80 -5.24 -0.41 -12.53
C SER A 80 -5.46 -1.03 -11.15
N ILE A 81 -5.53 -0.18 -10.12
CA ILE A 81 -5.70 -0.61 -8.74
C ILE A 81 -7.19 -0.87 -8.47
N TYR A 82 -7.55 -2.13 -8.24
CA TYR A 82 -8.87 -2.53 -7.75
C TYR A 82 -8.86 -2.70 -6.22
N TYR A 83 -9.94 -2.26 -5.59
CA TYR A 83 -10.13 -1.94 -4.17
C TYR A 83 -9.79 -3.08 -3.17
N CYS A 84 -9.20 -2.76 -2.00
CA CYS A 84 -9.20 -3.65 -0.82
C CYS A 84 -10.60 -3.57 -0.17
N LEU A 85 -11.51 -4.47 -0.52
CA LEU A 85 -12.90 -4.50 -0.01
C LEU A 85 -13.06 -5.38 1.24
N GLU A 86 -12.03 -6.11 1.66
CA GLU A 86 -12.15 -7.15 2.69
C GLU A 86 -11.75 -6.69 4.10
N TYR A 87 -11.14 -5.50 4.25
CA TYR A 87 -10.74 -4.97 5.57
C TYR A 87 -11.71 -3.91 6.11
N PHE A 88 -12.49 -3.26 5.24
CA PHE A 88 -13.51 -2.30 5.68
C PHE A 88 -14.64 -3.03 6.43
N THR A 89 -15.08 -4.19 5.95
CA THR A 89 -16.11 -5.02 6.61
C THR A 89 -15.73 -5.46 8.02
N VAL A 90 -14.45 -5.71 8.31
CA VAL A 90 -14.01 -6.08 9.67
C VAL A 90 -14.13 -4.89 10.64
N LEU A 91 -13.87 -3.66 10.19
CA LEU A 91 -13.98 -2.48 11.05
C LEU A 91 -15.44 -2.06 11.33
N ILE A 92 -16.33 -2.15 10.34
CA ILE A 92 -17.78 -1.88 10.56
C ILE A 92 -18.48 -2.94 11.42
N ASN A 93 -17.93 -4.15 11.57
CA ASN A 93 -18.46 -5.15 12.51
C ASN A 93 -17.92 -4.97 13.95
N PHE A 94 -17.01 -4.02 14.18
CA PHE A 94 -16.44 -3.69 15.49
C PHE A 94 -16.79 -2.25 15.97
N THR A 95 -17.73 -1.58 15.28
CA THR A 95 -18.31 -0.29 15.71
C THR A 95 -19.81 -0.46 15.87
#